data_AF-A0A2V7VE64-F1
#
_entry.id   AF-A0A2V7VE64-F1
#
_cell.length_a   1.000
_cell.length_b   1.000
_cell.length_c   1.000
_cell.angle_alpha   90.00
_cell.angle_beta   90.00
_cell.angle_gamma   90.00
#
_symmetry.space_group_name_H-M   'P 1'
#
loop_
_entity.id
_entity.type
_entity.pdbx_description
1 polymer ?
#
loop_
_entity_poly.entity_id
_entity_poly.type
_entity_poly.pdbx_seq_one_letter_code
_entity_poly.pdbx_strand_id
1 'polypeptide(L)'
;MVLAENVPLPLKSFVGSRLATPEPLVSVFFAGQRGHVLLDLPSRPGGALYRDSQDLFEWNRELVYMNRQTYHRQNIVNGVHGYFPRTRLQAQRLIDALPAPEAFAGLRAFGVDYVVYHRSLELPGEEGLYDKLAGSAELVALASSPEVTVFGWPPTAGAER
;
A
#
# COMPACT_ATOMS: atom_id res chain seq x y z
N MET A 1 -17.44 10.09 34.55
CA MET A 1 -16.41 9.15 34.05
C MET A 1 -16.98 8.53 32.79
N VAL A 2 -16.56 9.03 31.62
CA VAL A 2 -17.03 8.50 30.33
C VAL A 2 -16.22 7.24 30.07
N LEU A 3 -16.85 6.06 30.20
CA LEU A 3 -16.30 4.85 29.60
C LEU A 3 -16.25 5.12 28.10
N ALA A 4 -15.08 4.99 27.48
CA ALA A 4 -14.96 5.03 26.03
C ALA A 4 -15.72 3.81 25.47
N GLU A 5 -17.00 4.00 25.16
CA GLU A 5 -17.81 3.01 24.48
C GLU A 5 -17.14 2.70 23.13
N ASN A 6 -16.93 1.41 22.85
CA ASN A 6 -16.40 0.86 21.59
C ASN A 6 -14.87 0.81 21.42
N VAL A 7 -14.07 0.90 22.49
CA VAL A 7 -12.62 0.62 22.41
C VAL A 7 -12.28 -0.71 23.09
N PRO A 8 -11.83 -1.74 22.35
CA PRO A 8 -11.43 -3.01 22.94
C PRO A 8 -10.17 -2.84 23.79
N LEU A 9 -10.24 -3.29 25.05
CA LEU A 9 -9.13 -3.29 25.99
C LEU A 9 -8.71 -4.75 26.31
N PRO A 10 -7.40 -5.04 26.44
CA PRO A 10 -6.28 -4.09 26.35
C PRO A 10 -5.98 -3.71 24.89
N LEU A 11 -5.69 -2.43 24.67
CA LEU A 11 -5.13 -1.97 23.41
C LEU A 11 -3.78 -2.65 23.20
N LYS A 12 -3.59 -3.33 22.07
CA LYS A 12 -2.24 -3.75 21.66
C LYS A 12 -1.37 -2.48 21.56
N SER A 13 -0.21 -2.50 22.20
CA SER A 13 0.75 -1.42 22.07
C SER A 13 1.33 -1.45 20.65
N PHE A 14 1.25 -0.32 19.97
CA PHE A 14 1.92 -0.12 18.69
C PHE A 14 3.02 0.92 18.87
N VAL A 15 4.23 0.57 18.42
CA VAL A 15 5.40 1.43 18.57
C VAL A 15 5.38 2.47 17.44
N GLY A 16 4.80 3.64 17.74
CA GLY A 16 4.72 4.76 16.79
C GLY A 16 6.08 5.29 16.30
N SER A 17 7.20 4.94 16.96
CA SER A 17 8.54 5.34 16.52
C SER A 17 9.01 4.67 15.23
N ARG A 18 8.38 3.57 14.78
CA ARG A 18 8.62 2.99 13.44
C ARG A 18 7.91 3.75 12.30
N LEU A 19 7.12 4.77 12.63
CA LEU A 19 6.16 5.40 11.71
C LEU A 19 6.52 6.83 11.29
N ALA A 20 7.51 7.46 11.91
CA ALA A 20 7.82 8.89 11.69
C ALA A 20 8.72 9.16 10.48
N THR A 21 9.43 8.14 9.98
CA THR A 21 10.40 8.31 8.88
C THR A 21 10.13 7.26 7.80
N PRO A 22 9.83 7.67 6.55
CA PRO A 22 9.76 6.73 5.43
C PRO A 22 11.07 5.98 5.30
N GLU A 23 11.00 4.75 4.80
CA GLU A 23 12.20 3.99 4.47
C GLU A 23 13.01 4.77 3.38
N PRO A 24 14.33 4.99 3.56
CA PRO A 24 15.12 5.83 2.66
C PRO A 24 15.13 5.41 1.19
N LEU A 25 15.10 4.11 0.90
CA LEU A 25 15.03 3.50 -0.44
C LEU A 25 13.93 4.15 -1.28
N VAL A 26 12.73 4.32 -0.72
CA VAL A 26 11.59 4.84 -1.47
C VAL A 26 11.81 6.31 -1.82
N SER A 27 12.38 7.08 -0.88
CA SER A 27 12.69 8.50 -1.11
C SER A 27 13.83 8.67 -2.13
N VAL A 28 14.87 7.83 -2.06
CA VAL A 28 16.00 7.84 -2.99
C VAL A 28 15.54 7.40 -4.38
N PHE A 29 14.74 6.34 -4.48
CA PHE A 29 14.21 5.84 -5.75
C PHE A 29 13.42 6.92 -6.48
N PHE A 30 12.52 7.61 -5.78
CA PHE A 30 11.65 8.63 -6.39
C PHE A 30 12.28 10.03 -6.53
N ALA A 31 13.49 10.28 -6.03
CA ALA A 31 14.11 11.61 -6.05
C ALA A 31 14.24 12.23 -7.46
N GLY A 32 14.29 11.41 -8.51
CA GLY A 32 14.33 11.84 -9.91
C GLY A 32 13.20 11.27 -10.77
N GLN A 33 12.18 10.64 -10.18
CA GLN A 33 11.12 9.96 -10.91
C GLN A 33 9.75 10.59 -10.63
N ARG A 34 8.85 10.50 -11.61
CA ARG A 34 7.44 10.88 -11.47
C ARG A 34 6.57 9.77 -12.03
N GLY A 35 5.47 9.50 -11.35
CA GLY A 35 4.46 8.56 -11.81
C GLY A 35 3.30 8.44 -10.84
N HIS A 36 2.40 7.53 -11.19
CA HIS A 36 1.27 7.12 -10.38
C HIS A 36 1.68 5.91 -9.56
N VAL A 37 1.66 6.08 -8.25
CA VAL A 37 2.14 5.07 -7.32
C VAL A 37 0.95 4.46 -6.60
N LEU A 38 0.91 3.14 -6.63
CA LEU A 38 0.15 2.36 -5.68
C LEU A 38 1.04 2.16 -4.45
N LEU A 39 0.71 2.86 -3.37
CA LEU A 39 1.45 2.73 -2.13
C LEU A 39 0.85 1.56 -1.36
N ASP A 40 1.64 0.77 -0.64
CA ASP A 40 1.16 0.19 0.60
C ASP A 40 0.01 -0.84 0.45
N LEU A 41 0.21 -1.79 -0.49
CA LEU A 41 -0.58 -3.03 -0.54
C LEU A 41 -0.43 -3.80 0.78
N PRO A 42 -1.49 -4.29 1.46
CA PRO A 42 -2.92 -4.35 1.08
C PRO A 42 -3.83 -3.43 1.91
N SER A 43 -4.68 -2.61 1.30
CA SER A 43 -5.70 -1.86 2.04
C SER A 43 -6.98 -2.68 2.11
N ARG A 44 -7.29 -3.37 3.22
CA ARG A 44 -8.70 -3.72 3.46
C ARG A 44 -9.42 -2.41 3.76
N PRO A 45 -10.40 -1.96 2.96
CA PRO A 45 -11.29 -0.92 3.42
C PRO A 45 -12.16 -1.58 4.48
N GLY A 46 -11.81 -1.40 5.76
CA GLY A 46 -12.70 -1.70 6.85
C GLY A 46 -13.97 -0.87 6.67
N GLY A 47 -14.99 -1.46 6.01
CA GLY A 47 -16.34 -0.88 5.92
C GLY A 47 -17.15 -1.08 7.19
N ALA A 48 -16.60 -1.77 8.19
CA ALA A 48 -17.20 -1.93 9.49
C ALA A 48 -16.78 -0.76 10.40
N LEU A 49 -17.75 -0.06 10.97
CA LEU A 49 -17.53 0.70 12.20
C LEU A 49 -16.98 -0.27 13.26
N TYR A 50 -15.82 0.10 13.81
CA TYR A 50 -14.96 -0.58 14.80
C TYR A 50 -15.60 -1.79 15.51
N ARG A 51 -15.10 -2.99 15.22
CA ARG A 51 -15.42 -4.25 15.89
C ARG A 51 -14.31 -4.73 16.81
N ASP A 52 -13.03 -4.48 16.53
CA ASP A 52 -11.92 -4.88 17.40
C ASP A 52 -10.60 -4.09 17.27
N SER A 53 -9.57 -4.50 18.04
CA SER A 53 -8.26 -3.81 18.15
C SER A 53 -7.41 -3.84 16.87
N GLN A 54 -7.72 -4.73 15.92
CA GLN A 54 -7.11 -4.76 14.60
C GLN A 54 -7.61 -3.59 13.74
N ASP A 55 -8.84 -3.13 13.93
CA ASP A 55 -9.39 -1.96 13.23
C ASP A 55 -8.64 -0.67 13.59
N LEU A 56 -8.13 -0.57 14.83
CA LEU A 56 -7.27 0.53 15.24
C LEU A 56 -5.88 0.47 14.58
N PHE A 57 -5.39 -0.73 14.24
CA PHE A 57 -4.14 -0.89 13.51
C PHE A 57 -4.30 -0.55 12.02
N GLU A 58 -5.43 -0.90 11.40
CA GLU A 58 -5.78 -0.46 10.04
C GLU A 58 -5.84 1.08 9.94
N TRP A 59 -6.43 1.74 10.94
CA TRP A 59 -6.46 3.21 11.02
C TRP A 59 -5.07 3.83 11.26
N ASN A 60 -4.26 3.20 12.12
CA ASN A 60 -2.87 3.64 12.33
C ASN A 60 -2.04 3.47 11.05
N ARG A 61 -2.26 2.38 10.31
CA ARG A 61 -1.62 2.10 9.03
C ARG A 61 -1.99 3.14 7.98
N GLU A 62 -3.23 3.59 7.94
CA GLU A 62 -3.63 4.70 7.09
C GLU A 62 -2.93 6.03 7.44
N LEU A 63 -2.77 6.36 8.73
CA LEU A 63 -2.01 7.55 9.14
C LEU A 63 -0.54 7.48 8.70
N VAL A 64 0.04 6.29 8.72
CA VAL A 64 1.38 6.03 8.17
C VAL A 64 1.41 6.30 6.68
N TYR A 65 0.37 5.90 5.96
CA TYR A 65 0.24 6.11 4.51
C TYR A 65 0.17 7.58 4.21
N MET A 66 -0.76 8.29 4.84
CA MET A 66 -0.89 9.74 4.73
C MET A 66 0.43 10.47 4.98
N ASN A 67 1.13 10.09 6.05
CA ASN A 67 2.42 10.69 6.36
C ASN A 67 3.45 10.42 5.26
N ARG A 68 3.62 9.17 4.84
CA ARG A 68 4.58 8.77 3.80
C ARG A 68 4.31 9.39 2.44
N GLN A 69 3.03 9.55 2.06
CA GLN A 69 2.64 10.24 0.83
C GLN A 69 3.26 11.65 0.73
N THR A 70 3.44 12.35 1.86
CA THR A 70 4.06 13.69 1.85
C THR A 70 5.54 13.69 1.47
N TYR A 71 6.24 12.55 1.60
CA TYR A 71 7.67 12.42 1.28
C TYR A 71 7.93 11.93 -0.14
N HIS A 72 7.04 11.11 -0.71
CA HIS A 72 7.25 10.51 -2.04
C HIS A 72 7.13 11.51 -3.18
N ARG A 73 6.35 12.59 -3.01
CA ARG A 73 6.05 13.58 -4.06
C ARG A 73 5.51 12.93 -5.34
N GLN A 74 4.76 11.83 -5.20
CA GLN A 74 4.17 11.08 -6.31
C GLN A 74 2.64 11.24 -6.34
N ASN A 75 2.02 10.90 -7.46
CA ASN A 75 0.56 10.82 -7.56
C ASN A 75 0.09 9.49 -6.96
N ILE A 76 -0.53 9.52 -5.79
CA ILE A 76 -0.89 8.28 -5.09
C ILE A 76 -2.30 7.85 -5.47
N VAL A 77 -2.43 6.62 -5.96
CA VAL A 77 -3.67 6.13 -6.59
C VAL A 77 -4.65 5.55 -5.57
N ASN A 78 -4.15 4.90 -4.54
CA ASN A 78 -4.95 4.43 -3.40
C ASN A 78 -4.79 5.43 -2.24
N GLY A 79 -5.69 6.42 -2.21
CA GLY A 79 -5.66 7.50 -1.21
C GLY A 79 -6.11 7.09 0.20
N VAL A 80 -6.56 8.08 0.97
CA VAL A 80 -7.00 8.01 2.39
C VAL A 80 -8.45 7.54 2.53
N HIS A 81 -8.77 6.69 3.53
CA HIS A 81 -10.15 6.35 3.89
C HIS A 81 -10.94 7.63 4.26
N GLY A 82 -12.20 7.69 3.84
CA GLY A 82 -13.08 8.84 4.06
C GLY A 82 -13.36 9.67 2.80
N TYR A 83 -12.53 9.57 1.76
CA TYR A 83 -12.89 10.04 0.41
C TYR A 83 -12.96 8.84 -0.54
N PHE A 84 -14.18 8.50 -0.97
CA PHE A 84 -14.49 7.35 -1.84
C PHE A 84 -14.89 7.78 -3.26
N PRO A 85 -14.01 8.40 -4.05
CA PRO A 85 -14.30 8.62 -5.46
C PRO A 85 -14.37 7.27 -6.18
N ARG A 86 -15.15 7.19 -7.27
CA ARG A 86 -15.29 5.95 -8.07
C ARG A 86 -13.95 5.34 -8.48
N THR A 87 -12.97 6.20 -8.77
CA THR A 87 -11.59 5.83 -9.11
C THR A 87 -10.88 5.06 -7.99
N ARG A 88 -11.09 5.44 -6.72
CA ARG A 88 -10.57 4.71 -5.56
C ARG A 88 -11.18 3.32 -5.45
N LEU A 89 -12.51 3.20 -5.59
CA LEU A 89 -13.19 1.90 -5.49
C LEU A 89 -12.73 0.95 -6.59
N GLN A 90 -12.44 1.47 -7.78
CA GLN A 90 -11.88 0.69 -8.89
C GLN A 90 -10.46 0.22 -8.59
N ALA A 91 -9.58 1.13 -8.15
CA ALA A 91 -8.21 0.76 -7.73
C ALA A 91 -8.23 -0.28 -6.60
N GLN A 92 -9.12 -0.11 -5.62
CA GLN A 92 -9.28 -1.02 -4.50
C GLN A 92 -9.72 -2.43 -4.94
N ARG A 93 -10.69 -2.53 -5.85
CA ARG A 93 -11.10 -3.84 -6.40
C ARG A 93 -9.96 -4.57 -7.09
N LEU A 94 -9.08 -3.83 -7.77
CA LEU A 94 -7.90 -4.40 -8.42
C LEU A 94 -6.86 -4.84 -7.38
N ILE A 95 -6.62 -4.01 -6.35
CA ILE A 95 -5.76 -4.36 -5.20
C ILE A 95 -6.22 -5.65 -4.52
N ASP A 96 -7.51 -5.75 -4.22
CA ASP A 96 -8.10 -6.91 -3.53
C ASP A 96 -8.02 -8.19 -4.37
N ALA A 97 -7.96 -8.05 -5.70
CA ALA A 97 -7.86 -9.15 -6.63
C ALA A 97 -6.42 -9.59 -6.91
N LEU A 98 -5.40 -8.87 -6.40
CA LEU A 98 -4.01 -9.31 -6.55
C LEU A 98 -3.79 -10.66 -5.85
N PRO A 99 -2.98 -11.57 -6.43
CA PRO A 99 -2.11 -11.40 -7.60
C PRO A 99 -2.73 -11.91 -8.91
N ALA A 100 -4.04 -11.79 -9.13
CA ALA A 100 -4.65 -12.28 -10.36
C ALA A 100 -4.14 -11.53 -11.61
N PRO A 101 -3.91 -12.19 -12.76
CA PRO A 101 -3.43 -11.54 -14.00
C PRO A 101 -4.29 -10.34 -14.45
N GLU A 102 -5.61 -10.46 -14.35
CA GLU A 102 -6.55 -9.39 -14.68
C GLU A 102 -6.42 -8.16 -13.76
N ALA A 103 -5.99 -8.36 -12.52
CA ALA A 103 -5.72 -7.27 -11.58
C ALA A 103 -4.48 -6.49 -12.02
N PHE A 104 -3.41 -7.17 -12.42
CA PHE A 104 -2.21 -6.53 -12.96
C PHE A 104 -2.52 -5.74 -14.25
N ALA A 105 -3.21 -6.37 -15.20
CA ALA A 105 -3.62 -5.71 -16.44
C ALA A 105 -4.51 -4.49 -16.15
N GLY A 106 -5.43 -4.61 -15.20
CA GLY A 106 -6.30 -3.51 -14.77
C GLY A 106 -5.52 -2.36 -14.13
N LEU A 107 -4.56 -2.63 -13.24
CA LEU A 107 -3.72 -1.60 -12.60
C LEU A 107 -2.86 -0.86 -13.64
N ARG A 108 -2.29 -1.60 -14.60
CA ARG A 108 -1.54 -1.01 -15.70
C ARG A 108 -2.42 -0.14 -16.59
N ALA A 109 -3.60 -0.60 -16.96
CA ALA A 109 -4.57 0.19 -17.74
C ALA A 109 -5.10 1.41 -16.97
N PHE A 110 -5.14 1.32 -15.64
CA PHE A 110 -5.46 2.43 -14.75
C PHE A 110 -4.36 3.51 -14.70
N GLY A 111 -3.19 3.23 -15.28
CA GLY A 111 -2.06 4.16 -15.36
C GLY A 111 -1.16 4.12 -14.13
N VAL A 112 -1.25 3.09 -13.28
CA VAL A 112 -0.27 2.86 -12.21
C VAL A 112 1.08 2.60 -12.84
N ASP A 113 2.12 3.29 -12.41
CA ASP A 113 3.50 3.14 -12.89
C ASP A 113 4.34 2.26 -11.94
N TYR A 114 4.08 2.40 -10.63
CA TYR A 114 4.85 1.72 -9.58
C TYR A 114 3.94 1.15 -8.50
N VAL A 115 4.36 0.03 -7.92
CA VAL A 115 3.72 -0.59 -6.76
C VAL A 115 4.75 -0.65 -5.63
N VAL A 116 4.48 0.02 -4.51
CA VAL A 116 5.34 -0.03 -3.32
C VAL A 116 4.74 -0.99 -2.31
N TYR A 117 5.47 -2.04 -1.96
CA TYR A 117 5.05 -3.05 -0.99
C TYR A 117 5.83 -2.90 0.30
N HIS A 118 5.15 -2.81 1.44
CA HIS A 118 5.77 -2.66 2.76
C HIS A 118 5.56 -3.92 3.61
N ARG A 119 6.58 -4.78 3.67
CA ARG A 119 6.53 -6.05 4.41
C ARG A 119 6.28 -5.86 5.90
N SER A 120 6.80 -4.77 6.49
CA SER A 120 6.55 -4.44 7.92
C SER A 120 5.11 -4.10 8.25
N LEU A 121 4.25 -3.91 7.24
CA LEU A 121 2.86 -3.47 7.42
C LEU A 121 1.85 -4.54 7.00
N GLU A 122 2.30 -5.77 6.71
CA GLU A 122 1.41 -6.90 6.49
C GLU A 122 0.54 -7.17 7.73
N LEU A 123 -0.75 -7.37 7.51
CA LEU A 123 -1.70 -7.80 8.52
C LEU A 123 -1.76 -9.34 8.58
N PRO A 124 -2.19 -9.91 9.72
CA PRO A 124 -2.53 -11.33 9.79
C PRO A 124 -3.54 -11.72 8.69
N GLY A 125 -3.24 -12.78 7.94
CA GLY A 125 -4.01 -13.23 6.78
C GLY A 125 -3.59 -12.60 5.45
N GLU A 126 -2.57 -11.73 5.43
CA GLU A 126 -1.95 -11.19 4.21
C GLU A 126 -0.61 -11.87 3.90
N GLU A 127 -0.24 -12.89 4.67
CA GLU A 127 1.05 -13.56 4.54
C GLU A 127 1.22 -14.22 3.16
N GLY A 128 2.38 -14.02 2.56
CA GLY A 128 2.73 -14.60 1.26
C GLY A 128 2.19 -13.86 0.04
N LEU A 129 1.50 -12.72 0.20
CA LEU A 129 1.23 -11.83 -0.93
C LEU A 129 2.52 -11.28 -1.52
N TYR A 130 3.50 -10.88 -0.69
CA TYR A 130 4.82 -10.45 -1.14
C TYR A 130 5.46 -11.50 -2.07
N ASP A 131 5.53 -12.76 -1.66
CA ASP A 131 6.16 -13.83 -2.44
C ASP A 131 5.47 -14.05 -3.78
N LYS A 132 4.13 -13.93 -3.81
CA LYS A 132 3.35 -14.02 -5.04
C LYS A 132 3.61 -12.84 -5.98
N LEU A 133 3.73 -11.63 -5.45
CA LEU A 133 4.07 -10.44 -6.25
C LEU A 133 5.50 -10.52 -6.77
N ALA A 134 6.45 -10.92 -5.92
CA ALA A 134 7.86 -11.04 -6.26
C ALA A 134 8.14 -12.19 -7.25
N GLY A 135 7.35 -13.26 -7.20
CA GLY A 135 7.41 -14.39 -8.14
C GLY A 135 6.56 -14.21 -9.40
N SER A 136 5.81 -13.11 -9.52
CA SER A 136 4.96 -12.84 -10.70
C SER A 136 5.79 -12.41 -11.90
N ALA A 137 5.45 -12.92 -13.09
CA ALA A 137 6.03 -12.44 -14.34
C ALA A 137 5.53 -11.03 -14.75
N GLU A 138 4.46 -10.55 -14.12
CA GLU A 138 3.83 -9.26 -14.42
C GLU A 138 4.54 -8.07 -13.76
N LEU A 139 5.42 -8.32 -12.78
CA LEU A 139 6.13 -7.29 -12.04
C LEU A 139 7.63 -7.57 -12.00
N VAL A 140 8.42 -6.51 -11.98
CA VAL A 140 9.86 -6.56 -11.72
C VAL A 140 10.18 -5.72 -10.49
N ALA A 141 11.04 -6.25 -9.61
CA ALA A 141 11.55 -5.49 -8.48
C ALA A 141 12.58 -4.47 -8.98
N LEU A 142 12.25 -3.17 -8.88
CA LEU A 142 13.11 -2.07 -9.30
C LEU A 142 14.04 -1.58 -8.18
N ALA A 143 13.59 -1.72 -6.94
CA ALA A 143 14.36 -1.43 -5.73
C ALA A 143 13.83 -2.30 -4.58
N SER A 144 14.72 -2.79 -3.71
CA SER A 144 14.31 -3.61 -2.57
C SER A 144 15.21 -3.39 -1.36
N SER A 145 14.60 -3.42 -0.17
CA SER A 145 15.24 -3.54 1.14
C SER A 145 14.55 -4.66 1.93
N PRO A 146 15.01 -4.99 3.15
CA PRO A 146 14.32 -5.98 4.00
C PRO A 146 12.86 -5.62 4.32
N GLU A 147 12.53 -4.33 4.28
CA GLU A 147 11.22 -3.82 4.71
C GLU A 147 10.31 -3.43 3.54
N VAL A 148 10.89 -2.99 2.42
CA VAL A 148 10.13 -2.40 1.32
C VAL A 148 10.61 -2.91 -0.03
N THR A 149 9.69 -3.04 -0.98
CA THR A 149 10.03 -3.29 -2.38
C THR A 149 9.24 -2.36 -3.26
N VAL A 150 9.92 -1.73 -4.21
CA VAL A 150 9.29 -0.98 -5.29
C VAL A 150 9.29 -1.88 -6.52
N PHE A 151 8.09 -2.25 -6.97
CA PHE A 151 7.85 -2.95 -8.21
C PHE A 151 7.46 -1.97 -9.31
N GLY A 152 7.74 -2.36 -10.55
CA GLY A 152 7.18 -1.75 -11.74
C GLY A 152 6.86 -2.81 -12.79
N TRP A 153 6.34 -2.36 -13.93
CA TRP A 153 6.03 -3.25 -15.04
C TRP A 153 7.30 -3.64 -15.80
N PRO A 154 7.39 -4.88 -16.32
CA PRO A 154 8.44 -5.26 -17.25
C PRO A 154 8.48 -4.29 -18.44
N PRO A 155 9.68 -3.94 -18.93
CA PRO A 155 9.80 -3.11 -20.14
C PRO A 155 9.09 -3.81 -21.30
N THR A 156 8.17 -3.11 -21.96
CA THR A 156 7.56 -3.60 -23.20
C THR A 156 8.66 -3.74 -24.25
N ALA A 157 8.82 -4.93 -24.82
CA ALA A 157 9.72 -5.16 -25.93
C ALA A 157 9.43 -4.14 -27.05
N GLY A 158 10.37 -3.23 -27.31
CA GLY A 158 10.25 -2.19 -28.34
C GLY A 158 10.12 -0.74 -27.86
N ALA A 159 10.11 -0.46 -26.56
CA ALA A 159 10.21 0.91 -26.06
C ALA A 159 11.69 1.32 -25.87
N GLU A 160 12.43 1.47 -26.98
CA GLU A 160 13.69 2.22 -26.97
C GLU A 160 13.36 3.70 -26.71
N ARG A 161 14.05 4.30 -25.72
CA ARG A 161 14.06 5.74 -25.48
C ARG A 161 15.13 6.40 -26.34
#